data_AF-A0A5C4T6T8-F1
#
_entry.id   AF-A0A5C4T6T8-F1
#
_cell.length_a   1.000
_cell.length_b   1.000
_cell.length_c   1.000
_cell.angle_alpha   90.00
_cell.angle_beta   90.00
_cell.angle_gamma   90.00
#
_symmetry.space_group_name_H-M   'P 1'
#
loop_
_entity.id
_entity.type
_entity.pdbx_description
1 polymer ?
#
loop_
_entity_poly.entity_id
_entity_poly.type
_entity_poly.pdbx_seq_one_letter_code
_entity_poly.pdbx_strand_id
1 'polypeptide(L)' 'MAREYEPLPIDREYIYKLATLHEKIAALSYKDSEAALAFLRAWADGTKKVTPLWEEVTKALVEDNASEGAVHE' A
#
# COMPACT_ATOMS: atom_id res chain seq x y z
N MET A 1 19.90 35.56 -15.74
CA MET A 1 18.63 34.87 -16.01
C MET A 1 18.50 33.76 -14.99
N ALA A 2 17.69 33.97 -13.95
CA ALA A 2 17.38 32.92 -12.98
C ALA A 2 16.43 31.93 -13.69
N ARG A 3 16.79 30.65 -13.68
CA ARG A 3 15.90 29.60 -14.20
C ARG A 3 14.76 29.50 -13.20
N GLU A 4 13.57 29.95 -13.60
CA GLU A 4 12.34 29.77 -12.83
C GLU A 4 12.15 28.26 -12.67
N TYR A 5 12.35 27.75 -11.45
CA TYR A 5 12.04 26.36 -11.12
C TYR A 5 10.52 26.26 -11.04
N GLU A 6 9.88 25.96 -12.16
CA GLU A 6 8.48 25.54 -12.16
C GLU A 6 8.39 24.26 -11.32
N PRO A 7 7.64 24.26 -10.20
CA PRO A 7 7.45 23.04 -9.44
C PRO A 7 6.74 22.04 -10.34
N LEU A 8 7.43 20.95 -10.67
CA LEU A 8 6.83 19.83 -11.39
C LEU A 8 5.55 19.42 -10.65
N PRO A 9 4.45 19.15 -11.36
CA PRO A 9 3.20 18.65 -10.77
C PRO A 9 3.42 17.20 -10.30
N ILE A 10 4.22 17.03 -9.25
CA ILE A 10 4.51 15.74 -8.63
C ILE A 10 3.42 15.47 -7.61
N ASP A 11 2.62 14.46 -7.90
CA ASP A 11 1.69 13.91 -6.94
C ASP A 11 2.47 13.14 -5.86
N ARG A 12 2.80 13.85 -4.78
CA ARG A 12 3.61 13.31 -3.67
C ARG A 12 2.92 12.14 -2.99
N GLU A 13 1.60 12.15 -2.93
CA GLU A 13 0.82 11.06 -2.34
C GLU A 13 0.94 9.79 -3.18
N TYR A 14 0.87 9.90 -4.50
CA TYR A 14 1.07 8.78 -5.40
C TYR A 14 2.47 8.18 -5.28
N ILE A 15 3.51 9.03 -5.25
CA ILE A 15 4.90 8.55 -5.06
C ILE A 15 5.04 7.89 -3.69
N TYR A 16 4.47 8.47 -2.64
CA TYR A 16 4.49 7.88 -1.31
C TYR A 16 3.79 6.51 -1.27
N LYS A 17 2.61 6.39 -1.89
CA LYS A 17 1.87 5.12 -1.98
C LYS A 17 2.67 4.07 -2.75
N LEU A 18 3.26 4.43 -3.89
CA LEU A 18 4.13 3.54 -4.66
C LEU A 18 5.34 3.08 -3.85
N ALA A 19 6.01 4.02 -3.18
CA ALA A 19 7.19 3.75 -2.37
C ALA A 19 6.87 2.87 -1.16
N THR A 20 5.73 3.06 -0.49
CA THR A 20 5.38 2.30 0.73
C THR A 20 4.58 1.02 0.48
N LEU A 21 4.16 0.78 -0.76
CA LEU A 21 3.33 -0.38 -1.10
C LEU A 21 4.04 -1.71 -0.82
N HIS A 22 5.32 -1.82 -1.18
CA HIS A 22 6.09 -3.04 -0.96
C HIS A 22 6.25 -3.36 0.53
N GLU A 23 6.43 -2.33 1.38
CA GLU A 23 6.52 -2.49 2.83
C GLU A 23 5.22 -3.03 3.43
N LYS A 24 4.08 -2.53 2.93
CA LYS A 24 2.75 -3.00 3.38
C LYS A 24 2.46 -4.43 2.94
N ILE A 25 2.81 -4.79 1.71
CA ILE A 25 2.67 -6.16 1.22
C ILE A 25 3.57 -7.10 2.06
N ALA A 26 4.79 -6.68 2.38
CA ALA A 26 5.69 -7.43 3.25
C ALA A 26 5.10 -7.58 4.66
N ALA A 27 4.57 -6.49 5.25
CA ALA A 27 3.90 -6.53 6.55
C ALA A 27 2.68 -7.47 6.55
N LEU A 28 1.89 -7.47 5.47
CA LEU A 28 0.76 -8.37 5.31
C LEU A 28 1.23 -9.82 5.19
N SER A 29 2.36 -10.07 4.52
CA SER A 29 2.91 -11.42 4.33
C SER A 29 3.24 -12.14 5.64
N TYR A 30 3.55 -11.39 6.71
CA TYR A 30 3.79 -11.96 8.04
C TYR A 30 2.51 -12.43 8.74
N LYS A 31 1.35 -11.91 8.34
CA LYS A 31 0.04 -12.24 8.91
C LYS A 31 -0.74 -13.20 8.02
N ASP A 32 -0.86 -12.84 6.75
CA ASP A 32 -1.56 -13.58 5.71
C ASP A 32 -0.71 -13.63 4.43
N SER A 33 0.09 -14.69 4.32
CA SER A 33 1.02 -14.88 3.20
C SER A 33 0.29 -15.10 1.86
N GLU A 34 -0.94 -15.64 1.90
CA GLU A 34 -1.72 -15.95 0.70
C GLU A 34 -2.30 -14.66 0.07
N ALA A 35 -2.89 -13.80 0.90
CA ALA A 35 -3.36 -12.48 0.50
C ALA A 35 -2.18 -11.59 0.04
N ALA A 36 -1.06 -11.58 0.78
CA ALA A 36 0.12 -10.81 0.39
C ALA A 36 0.66 -11.22 -0.99
N LEU A 37 0.72 -12.53 -1.29
CA LEU A 37 1.10 -13.03 -2.62
C LEU A 37 0.09 -12.61 -3.70
N ALA A 38 -1.21 -12.62 -3.41
CA ALA A 38 -2.24 -12.16 -4.34
C ALA A 38 -2.07 -10.67 -4.67
N PHE A 39 -1.81 -9.82 -3.67
CA PHE A 39 -1.55 -8.40 -3.87
C PHE A 39 -0.23 -8.14 -4.60
N LEU A 40 0.83 -8.89 -4.30
CA LEU A 40 2.10 -8.80 -5.01
C LEU A 40 1.95 -9.14 -6.50
N ARG A 41 1.21 -10.21 -6.82
CA ARG A 41 0.90 -10.58 -8.20
C ARG A 41 0.10 -9.50 -8.91
N ALA A 42 -0.93 -8.96 -8.28
CA ALA A 42 -1.74 -7.89 -8.85
C ALA A 42 -0.93 -6.59 -9.05
N TRP A 43 0.08 -6.33 -8.21
CA TRP A 43 1.01 -5.22 -8.39
C TRP A 43 1.98 -5.46 -9.55
N ALA A 44 2.58 -6.65 -9.63
CA ALA A 44 3.52 -7.03 -10.68
C ALA A 44 2.88 -7.09 -12.07
N ASP A 45 1.61 -7.49 -12.13
CA ASP A 45 0.79 -7.50 -13.35
C ASP A 45 0.54 -6.08 -13.90
N GLY A 46 0.64 -5.05 -13.07
CA GLY A 46 0.53 -3.64 -13.49
C GLY A 46 -0.88 -3.21 -13.91
N THR A 47 -1.85 -4.12 -13.94
CA THR A 47 -3.22 -3.86 -14.39
C THR A 47 -4.03 -3.08 -13.37
N LYS A 48 -3.68 -3.14 -12.07
CA LYS A 48 -4.31 -2.34 -11.01
C LYS A 48 -3.51 -1.07 -10.72
N LYS A 49 -4.22 0.07 -10.60
CA LYS A 49 -3.63 1.34 -10.16
C LYS A 49 -3.06 1.21 -8.73
N VAL A 50 -1.94 1.88 -8.47
CA VAL A 50 -1.22 1.84 -7.19
C VAL A 50 -2.09 2.28 -6.02
N THR A 51 -2.87 3.36 -6.19
CA THR A 51 -3.71 3.93 -5.13
C THR A 51 -4.73 2.93 -4.56
N PRO A 52 -5.62 2.33 -5.35
CA PRO A 52 -6.58 1.36 -4.82
C PRO A 52 -5.89 0.09 -4.29
N LEU A 53 -4.80 -0.35 -4.91
CA LEU A 53 -4.06 -1.52 -4.42
C LEU A 53 -3.44 -1.25 -3.03
N TRP A 54 -2.90 -0.06 -2.80
CA TRP A 54 -2.38 0.36 -1.50
C TRP A 54 -3.46 0.44 -0.42
N GLU A 55 -4.66 0.94 -0.79
CA GLU A 55 -5.81 1.01 0.12
C GLU A 55 -6.29 -0.39 0.51
N GLU A 56 -6.41 -1.31 -0.44
CA GLU A 56 -6.82 -2.69 -0.20
C GLU A 56 -5.83 -3.45 0.70
N VAL A 57 -4.52 -3.32 0.44
CA VAL A 57 -3.48 -3.93 1.30
C VAL A 57 -3.51 -3.33 2.71
N THR A 58 -3.70 -2.01 2.81
CA THR A 58 -3.80 -1.33 4.12
C THR A 58 -5.06 -1.76 4.86
N LYS A 59 -6.18 -1.94 4.17
CA LYS A 59 -7.43 -2.42 4.75
C LYS A 59 -7.28 -3.85 5.28
N ALA A 60 -6.67 -4.74 4.49
CA ALA A 60 -6.37 -6.12 4.91
C ALA A 60 -5.49 -6.17 6.17
N LEU A 61 -4.51 -5.26 6.29
CA LEU A 61 -3.69 -5.11 7.49
C LEU A 61 -4.46 -4.62 8.73
N VAL A 62 -5.50 -3.81 8.54
CA VAL A 62 -6.30 -3.22 9.63
C VAL A 62 -7.46 -4.12 10.04
N GLU A 63 -8.13 -4.79 9.10
CA GLU A 63 -9.26 -5.69 9.39
C GLU A 63 -8.84 -6.90 10.24
N ASP A 64 -7.59 -7.35 10.11
CA ASP A 64 -6.99 -8.33 11.01
C ASP A 64 -6.86 -7.81 12.46
N ASN A 65 -6.43 -6.55 12.65
CA ASN A 65 -6.35 -5.93 13.98
C ASN A 65 -7.72 -5.74 14.65
N ALA A 66 -8.81 -5.65 13.88
CA ALA A 66 -10.15 -5.51 14.43
C ALA A 66 -10.68 -6.82 15.04
N SER A 67 -10.07 -7.96 14.72
CA SER A 67 -10.46 -9.27 15.24
C SER A 67 -9.75 -9.63 16.56
N GLU A 68 -8.63 -8.96 16.89
CA GLU A 68 -7.89 -9.16 18.16
C GLU A 68 -8.35 -8.24 19.32
N GLY A 69 -9.30 -7.32 19.09
CA GLY A 69 -9.78 -6.36 20.10
C GLY A 69 -10.97 -6.80 20.96
N ALA A 70 -11.51 -8.01 20.77
CA ALA A 70 -12.71 -8.49 21.47
C ALA A 70 -12.42 -9.49 22.62
N VAL A 71 -11.18 -9.55 23.10
CA VAL A 71 -10.79 -10.34 24.26
C VAL A 71 -9.90 -9.54 25.22
N HIS A 72 -10.50 -8.59 25.94
CA HIS A 72 -9.99 -8.32 27.27
C HIS A 72 -11.17 -8.18 28.24
N GLU A 73 -11.21 -9.18 29.11
CA GLU A 73 -12.10 -9.44 30.25
C GLU A 73 -12.29 -8.26 31.20
#